data_AF-A0A6V7Y2R8-F1
#
_entry.id   AF-A0A6V7Y2R8-F1
#
_cell.length_a   1.000
_cell.length_b   1.000
_cell.length_c   1.000
_cell.angle_alpha   90.00
_cell.angle_beta   90.00
_cell.angle_gamma   90.00
#
_symmetry.space_group_name_H-M   'P 1'
#
loop_
_entity.id
_entity.type
_entity.pdbx_description
1 polymer ?
#
loop_
_entity_poly.entity_id
_entity_poly.type
_entity_poly.pdbx_seq_one_letter_code
_entity_poly.pdbx_strand_id
1 'polypeptide(L)'
;QNCSFKELHVLFHNLDARRQIVEHLRQSVQLRTSHLKPACRNFLVHCHDLTVQSASIVPAMSGYLGITVRGYYYVKHNFKLCHPYLPCIIEFGGGHHRSFYPLEVLCQVNIMQIHNCTVVFKLFKDNVKFSPENYLKLARFGINTEYNPRRFHSIIMRLRHKGNKTTAALIFQSGKVVLTGVPTPELANDTAWRVVKSIRSSNNAAGNFQKIGINNLLVTNIVGAYKHEHKLGIELLFKQLRQQNIKANYDPTIFPALRFKIKMEERNGEASCLCYISGRVILTGIKSIHEMKNVFNNDILLKIRQFPRK
;
A
#
# COMPACT_ATOMS: atom_id res chain seq x y z
N GLN A 1 14.97 -3.91 -0.28
CA GLN A 1 15.98 -3.05 -0.95
C GLN A 1 17.33 -2.98 -0.23
N ASN A 2 17.58 -3.66 0.90
CA ASN A 2 18.93 -3.80 1.48
C ASN A 2 19.11 -5.21 2.06
N CYS A 3 19.27 -6.22 1.21
CA CYS A 3 19.57 -7.58 1.64
C CYS A 3 20.67 -8.13 0.73
N SER A 4 21.83 -8.46 1.30
CA SER A 4 22.95 -9.05 0.59
C SER A 4 22.62 -10.48 0.14
N PHE A 5 23.35 -11.00 -0.84
CA PHE A 5 23.17 -12.38 -1.29
C PHE A 5 23.37 -13.40 -0.16
N LYS A 6 24.30 -13.13 0.77
CA LYS A 6 24.54 -13.97 1.96
C LYS A 6 23.33 -13.96 2.91
N GLU A 7 22.77 -12.79 3.18
CA GLU A 7 21.58 -12.66 4.04
C GLU A 7 20.36 -13.35 3.40
N LEU A 8 20.17 -13.20 2.09
CA LEU A 8 19.14 -13.93 1.35
C LEU A 8 19.31 -15.44 1.52
N HIS A 9 20.54 -15.94 1.36
CA HIS A 9 20.83 -17.36 1.53
C HIS A 9 20.45 -17.84 2.95
N VAL A 10 20.85 -17.11 3.99
CA VAL A 10 20.48 -17.44 5.39
C VAL A 10 18.96 -17.44 5.58
N LEU A 11 18.26 -16.43 5.06
CA LEU A 11 16.80 -16.33 5.16
C LEU A 11 16.10 -17.52 4.52
N PHE A 12 16.57 -17.99 3.37
CA PHE A 12 15.94 -19.09 2.65
C PHE A 12 16.24 -20.47 3.22
N HIS A 13 17.36 -20.63 3.95
CA HIS A 13 17.65 -21.87 4.69
C HIS A 13 16.78 -22.04 5.95
N ASN A 14 16.23 -20.94 6.49
CA ASN A 14 15.30 -21.00 7.61
C ASN A 14 13.87 -21.30 7.12
N LEU A 15 13.29 -22.43 7.55
CA LEU A 15 11.96 -22.87 7.15
C LEU A 15 10.86 -21.86 7.53
N ASP A 16 10.91 -21.31 8.75
CA ASP A 16 9.88 -20.41 9.26
C ASP A 16 9.95 -19.04 8.57
N ALA A 17 11.16 -18.50 8.37
CA ALA A 17 11.35 -17.28 7.61
C ALA A 17 10.81 -17.42 6.19
N ARG A 18 11.08 -18.57 5.54
CA ARG A 18 10.58 -18.87 4.20
C ARG A 18 9.06 -18.98 4.15
N ARG A 19 8.42 -19.61 5.14
CA ARG A 19 6.95 -19.65 5.27
C ARG A 19 6.36 -18.25 5.41
N GLN A 20 6.95 -17.41 6.26
CA GLN A 20 6.53 -16.01 6.41
C GLN A 20 6.67 -15.22 5.10
N ILE A 21 7.75 -15.44 4.34
CA ILE A 21 7.92 -14.84 3.01
C ILE A 21 6.82 -15.31 2.06
N VAL A 22 6.55 -16.61 1.99
CA VAL A 22 5.49 -17.16 1.12
C VAL A 22 4.11 -16.62 1.50
N GLU A 23 3.78 -16.56 2.78
CA GLU A 23 2.53 -15.96 3.27
C GLU A 23 2.41 -14.49 2.88
N HIS A 24 3.47 -13.72 3.09
CA HIS A 24 3.50 -12.31 2.69
C HIS A 24 3.30 -12.15 1.18
N LEU A 25 4.01 -12.95 0.37
CA LEU A 25 3.86 -12.94 -1.09
C LEU A 25 2.43 -13.28 -1.51
N ARG A 26 1.81 -14.31 -0.92
CA ARG A 26 0.42 -14.70 -1.23
C ARG A 26 -0.61 -13.62 -0.88
N GLN A 27 -0.43 -12.92 0.24
CA GLN A 27 -1.42 -11.96 0.75
C GLN A 27 -1.26 -10.54 0.16
N SER A 28 -0.01 -10.18 -0.14
CA SER A 28 0.39 -8.79 -0.36
C SER A 28 1.03 -8.55 -1.71
N VAL A 29 1.32 -9.59 -2.51
CA VAL A 29 2.03 -9.43 -3.77
C VAL A 29 1.34 -10.26 -4.86
N GLN A 30 1.19 -9.67 -6.04
CA GLN A 30 0.91 -10.43 -7.25
C GLN A 30 2.23 -10.60 -7.98
N LEU A 31 2.59 -11.84 -8.33
CA LEU A 31 3.79 -12.14 -9.11
C LEU A 31 3.39 -12.49 -10.54
N ARG A 32 4.22 -12.10 -11.51
CA ARG A 32 4.10 -12.54 -12.90
C ARG A 32 5.44 -13.00 -13.42
N THR A 33 5.43 -13.86 -14.42
CA THR A 33 6.64 -14.13 -15.20
C THR A 33 7.01 -12.90 -16.03
N SER A 34 8.30 -12.64 -16.17
CA SER A 34 8.86 -11.49 -16.91
C SER A 34 9.60 -11.89 -18.18
N HIS A 35 9.82 -13.20 -18.38
CA HIS A 35 10.62 -13.74 -19.49
C HIS A 35 9.81 -13.99 -20.76
N LEU A 36 8.48 -13.85 -20.74
CA LEU A 36 7.62 -14.04 -21.91
C LEU A 36 7.24 -12.69 -22.52
N LYS A 37 7.28 -12.60 -23.86
CA LYS A 37 6.73 -11.48 -24.66
C LYS A 37 5.53 -12.03 -25.45
N PRO A 38 4.37 -11.34 -25.57
CA PRO A 38 3.91 -10.05 -25.01
C PRO A 38 3.27 -10.18 -23.60
N ALA A 39 2.80 -9.08 -23.00
CA ALA A 39 2.15 -9.06 -21.67
C ALA A 39 0.98 -10.06 -21.52
N CYS A 40 0.31 -10.44 -22.62
CA CYS A 40 -0.73 -11.47 -22.65
C CYS A 40 -0.22 -12.91 -22.40
N ARG A 41 1.09 -13.13 -22.54
CA ARG A 41 1.77 -14.41 -22.26
C ARG A 41 2.45 -14.43 -20.88
N ASN A 42 2.44 -13.31 -20.16
CA ASN A 42 2.90 -13.23 -18.77
C ASN A 42 1.74 -13.60 -17.85
N PHE A 43 1.72 -14.85 -17.40
CA PHE A 43 0.72 -15.34 -16.46
C PHE A 43 1.02 -14.89 -15.02
N LEU A 44 -0.04 -14.68 -14.25
CA LEU A 44 0.05 -14.49 -12.81
C LEU A 44 0.48 -15.81 -12.17
N VAL A 45 1.49 -15.76 -11.32
CA VAL A 45 2.00 -16.92 -10.60
C VAL A 45 1.47 -16.87 -9.18
N HIS A 46 0.76 -17.93 -8.78
CA HIS A 46 0.37 -18.12 -7.40
C HIS A 46 1.52 -18.75 -6.64
N CYS A 47 2.13 -17.99 -5.73
CA CYS A 47 3.28 -18.47 -4.94
C CYS A 47 2.83 -19.61 -4.01
N HIS A 48 3.06 -20.88 -4.40
CA HIS A 48 2.70 -22.00 -3.55
C HIS A 48 3.82 -22.32 -2.57
N ASP A 49 5.03 -22.56 -3.04
CA ASP A 49 6.18 -22.79 -2.17
C ASP A 49 7.42 -22.14 -2.75
N LEU A 50 8.39 -21.86 -1.90
CA LEU A 50 9.70 -21.38 -2.31
C LEU A 50 10.72 -22.45 -1.95
N THR A 51 11.48 -23.00 -2.89
CA THR A 51 12.42 -24.10 -2.62
C THR A 51 13.75 -23.59 -2.09
N VAL A 52 14.31 -24.23 -1.05
CA VAL A 52 15.71 -23.97 -0.67
C VAL A 52 16.69 -24.35 -1.79
N GLN A 53 16.27 -25.24 -2.69
CA GLN A 53 17.04 -25.67 -3.86
C GLN A 53 16.93 -24.66 -5.02
N SER A 54 17.99 -24.57 -5.80
CA SER A 54 18.18 -23.54 -6.83
C SER A 54 18.04 -24.05 -8.26
N ALA A 55 17.86 -23.13 -9.20
CA ALA A 55 17.63 -23.45 -10.61
C ALA A 55 18.76 -24.28 -11.25
N SER A 56 19.99 -24.21 -10.72
CA SER A 56 21.12 -25.01 -11.22
C SER A 56 21.09 -26.48 -10.80
N ILE A 57 20.29 -26.83 -9.78
CA ILE A 57 20.28 -28.17 -9.17
C ILE A 57 18.92 -28.85 -9.38
N VAL A 58 17.84 -28.06 -9.31
CA VAL A 58 16.48 -28.59 -9.45
C VAL A 58 16.28 -29.11 -10.88
N PRO A 59 15.86 -30.38 -11.08
CA PRO A 59 15.52 -30.90 -12.39
C PRO A 59 14.23 -30.26 -12.92
N ALA A 60 14.24 -29.84 -14.18
CA ALA A 60 13.10 -29.21 -14.85
C ALA A 60 12.01 -30.22 -15.25
N MET A 61 12.40 -31.47 -15.51
CA MET A 61 11.52 -32.55 -15.95
C MET A 61 11.92 -33.85 -15.24
N SER A 62 10.95 -34.69 -14.93
CA SER A 62 11.20 -36.06 -14.45
C SER A 62 11.71 -36.92 -15.61
N GLY A 63 12.94 -37.43 -15.53
CA GLY A 63 13.52 -38.30 -16.57
C GLY A 63 15.05 -38.32 -16.58
N TYR A 64 15.61 -39.12 -17.48
CA TYR A 64 17.05 -39.45 -17.51
C TYR A 64 17.95 -38.32 -18.02
N LEU A 65 17.38 -37.33 -18.74
CA LEU A 65 18.16 -36.25 -19.36
C LEU A 65 18.74 -35.24 -18.36
N GLY A 66 18.32 -35.27 -17.09
CA GLY A 66 18.92 -34.47 -16.02
C GLY A 66 18.89 -32.95 -16.25
N ILE A 67 18.04 -32.45 -17.16
CA ILE A 67 17.98 -31.04 -17.52
C ILE A 67 17.53 -30.25 -16.29
N THR A 68 18.39 -29.36 -15.80
CA THR A 68 18.08 -28.49 -14.67
C THR A 68 17.14 -27.36 -15.10
N VAL A 69 16.45 -26.73 -14.15
CA VAL A 69 15.60 -25.55 -14.42
C VAL A 69 16.40 -24.48 -15.16
N ARG A 70 17.64 -24.21 -14.76
CA ARG A 70 18.55 -23.30 -15.47
C ARG A 70 18.74 -23.72 -16.93
N GLY A 71 19.03 -24.99 -17.17
CA GLY A 71 19.22 -25.54 -18.51
C GLY A 71 17.97 -25.38 -19.37
N TYR A 72 16.79 -25.68 -18.81
CA TYR A 72 15.52 -25.48 -19.48
C TYR A 72 15.27 -24.03 -19.90
N TYR A 73 15.48 -23.07 -19.00
CA TYR A 73 15.31 -21.64 -19.32
C TYR A 73 16.33 -21.15 -20.37
N TYR A 74 17.55 -21.68 -20.34
CA TYR A 74 18.54 -21.39 -21.37
C TYR A 74 18.12 -21.93 -22.73
N VAL A 75 17.79 -23.22 -22.83
CA VAL A 75 17.47 -23.87 -24.11
C VAL A 75 16.15 -23.37 -24.69
N LYS A 76 15.10 -23.29 -23.86
CA LYS A 76 13.75 -22.96 -24.35
C LYS A 76 13.51 -21.46 -24.53
N HIS A 77 14.10 -20.64 -23.66
CA HIS A 77 13.82 -19.20 -23.61
C HIS A 77 15.03 -18.32 -23.94
N ASN A 78 16.18 -18.93 -24.26
CA ASN A 78 17.45 -18.23 -24.47
C ASN A 78 17.81 -17.29 -23.29
N PHE A 79 17.46 -17.71 -22.06
CA PHE A 79 17.63 -16.90 -20.87
C PHE A 79 18.80 -17.40 -20.02
N LYS A 80 19.84 -16.57 -19.88
CA LYS A 80 20.98 -16.83 -18.99
C LYS A 80 20.70 -16.24 -17.62
N LEU A 81 20.36 -17.11 -16.66
CA LEU A 81 20.19 -16.73 -15.25
C LEU A 81 21.52 -16.20 -14.66
N CYS A 82 21.46 -15.03 -14.06
CA CYS A 82 22.55 -14.34 -13.38
C CYS A 82 22.76 -14.86 -11.95
N HIS A 83 21.71 -15.30 -11.28
CA HIS A 83 21.70 -15.80 -9.90
C HIS A 83 21.02 -17.18 -9.78
N PRO A 84 21.45 -18.18 -10.57
CA PRO A 84 20.76 -19.47 -10.69
C PRO A 84 20.88 -20.35 -9.44
N TYR A 85 21.52 -19.83 -8.40
CA TYR A 85 21.66 -20.42 -7.07
C TYR A 85 20.58 -19.93 -6.10
N LEU A 86 19.76 -18.95 -6.50
CA LEU A 86 18.61 -18.52 -5.72
C LEU A 86 17.49 -19.58 -5.76
N PRO A 87 16.66 -19.65 -4.70
CA PRO A 87 15.42 -20.39 -4.68
C PRO A 87 14.54 -20.25 -5.91
N CYS A 88 13.75 -21.28 -6.19
CA CYS A 88 12.67 -21.23 -7.16
C CYS A 88 11.32 -21.13 -6.45
N ILE A 89 10.36 -20.44 -7.06
CA ILE A 89 8.95 -20.54 -6.66
C ILE A 89 8.35 -21.75 -7.37
N ILE A 90 7.55 -22.53 -6.64
CA ILE A 90 6.75 -23.63 -7.16
C ILE A 90 5.31 -23.19 -7.33
N GLU A 91 4.74 -23.60 -8.45
CA GLU A 91 3.31 -23.65 -8.69
C GLU A 91 2.91 -25.11 -8.95
N PHE A 92 1.89 -25.60 -8.24
CA PHE A 92 1.35 -26.95 -8.41
C PHE A 92 0.22 -26.91 -9.42
N GLY A 93 0.31 -27.75 -10.45
CA GLY A 93 -0.76 -27.98 -11.43
C GLY A 93 -1.64 -29.17 -11.04
N GLY A 94 -2.53 -29.58 -11.95
CA GLY A 94 -3.31 -30.82 -11.77
C GLY A 94 -2.42 -32.07 -11.71
N GLY A 95 -2.80 -33.04 -10.87
CA GLY A 95 -2.04 -34.28 -10.66
C GLY A 95 -0.73 -34.04 -9.89
N HIS A 96 0.39 -34.58 -10.39
CA HIS A 96 1.73 -34.42 -9.79
C HIS A 96 2.59 -33.33 -10.47
N HIS A 97 1.99 -32.51 -11.33
CA HIS A 97 2.69 -31.50 -12.11
C HIS A 97 3.17 -30.33 -11.23
N ARG A 98 4.44 -29.95 -11.37
CA ARG A 98 5.08 -28.84 -10.66
C ARG A 98 5.82 -27.96 -11.66
N SER A 99 5.56 -26.67 -11.61
CA SER A 99 6.28 -25.67 -12.40
C SER A 99 7.25 -24.92 -11.49
N PHE A 100 8.49 -24.74 -11.93
CA PHE A 100 9.52 -24.01 -11.19
C PHE A 100 9.85 -22.69 -11.88
N TYR A 101 9.79 -21.60 -11.11
CA TYR A 101 10.09 -20.26 -11.57
C TYR A 101 11.29 -19.70 -10.79
N PRO A 102 12.47 -19.58 -11.42
CA PRO A 102 13.60 -18.86 -10.84
C PRO A 102 13.18 -17.45 -10.41
N LEU A 103 13.62 -16.98 -9.24
CA LEU A 103 13.24 -15.64 -8.75
C LEU A 103 13.57 -14.51 -9.74
N GLU A 104 14.65 -14.66 -10.51
CA GLU A 104 15.07 -13.68 -11.53
C GLU A 104 14.11 -13.52 -12.69
N VAL A 105 13.29 -14.54 -12.98
CA VAL A 105 12.30 -14.49 -14.07
C VAL A 105 10.93 -14.06 -13.58
N LEU A 106 10.80 -13.76 -12.29
CA LEU A 106 9.57 -13.27 -11.67
C LEU A 106 9.68 -11.77 -11.43
N CYS A 107 8.59 -11.05 -11.65
CA CYS A 107 8.48 -9.66 -11.24
C CYS A 107 7.20 -9.45 -10.45
N GLN A 108 7.28 -8.52 -9.49
CA GLN A 108 6.12 -8.03 -8.79
C GLN A 108 5.24 -7.25 -9.76
N VAL A 109 3.97 -7.64 -9.84
CA VAL A 109 2.92 -6.78 -10.37
C VAL A 109 2.75 -5.65 -9.38
N ASN A 110 2.96 -4.42 -9.84
CA ASN A 110 2.72 -3.25 -9.01
C ASN A 110 1.27 -3.31 -8.51
N ILE A 111 1.10 -3.52 -7.21
CA ILE A 111 -0.18 -3.39 -6.54
C ILE A 111 -0.33 -1.96 -6.02
N MET A 112 -1.56 -1.51 -5.81
CA MET A 112 -1.83 -0.25 -5.13
C MET A 112 -1.17 -0.26 -3.74
N GLN A 113 -0.28 0.70 -3.49
CA GLN A 113 0.40 0.86 -2.20
C GLN A 113 -0.34 1.87 -1.34
N ILE A 114 -0.41 1.64 -0.03
CA ILE A 114 -0.95 2.63 0.91
C ILE A 114 0.09 3.74 1.07
N HIS A 115 -0.29 4.95 0.68
CA HIS A 115 0.56 6.13 0.85
C HIS A 115 0.42 6.68 2.28
N ASN A 116 -0.82 6.85 2.73
CA ASN A 116 -1.19 7.21 4.10
C ASN A 116 -2.68 6.94 4.36
N CYS A 117 -3.10 7.10 5.61
CA CYS A 117 -4.50 7.13 6.00
C CYS A 117 -4.80 8.29 6.97
N THR A 118 -6.10 8.58 7.09
CA THR A 118 -6.68 9.53 8.03
C THR A 118 -7.50 8.78 9.07
N VAL A 119 -7.20 9.02 10.33
CA VAL A 119 -7.79 8.33 11.48
C VAL A 119 -8.47 9.37 12.36
N VAL A 120 -9.64 9.05 12.89
CA VAL A 120 -10.39 9.91 13.81
C VAL A 120 -10.67 9.14 15.09
N PHE A 121 -10.53 9.79 16.24
CA PHE A 121 -10.95 9.26 17.53
C PHE A 121 -11.38 10.39 18.47
N LYS A 122 -11.98 10.05 19.61
CA LYS A 122 -12.33 10.98 20.69
C LYS A 122 -11.49 10.71 21.93
N LEU A 123 -10.97 11.78 22.54
CA LEU A 123 -10.18 11.72 23.77
C LEU A 123 -11.02 11.40 25.01
N PHE A 124 -12.22 11.94 25.08
CA PHE A 124 -13.13 11.73 26.20
C PHE A 124 -14.21 10.72 25.84
N LYS A 125 -14.71 10.02 26.86
CA LYS A 125 -16.00 9.31 26.77
C LYS A 125 -17.13 10.33 26.91
N ASP A 126 -18.29 9.99 26.37
CA ASP A 126 -19.51 10.80 26.46
C ASP A 126 -19.34 12.21 25.83
N ASN A 127 -20.25 13.15 26.13
CA ASN A 127 -20.24 14.52 25.58
C ASN A 127 -19.27 15.46 26.31
N VAL A 128 -18.25 14.90 26.97
CA VAL A 128 -17.23 15.66 27.68
C VAL A 128 -16.26 16.29 26.68
N LYS A 129 -15.86 17.54 26.93
CA LYS A 129 -14.96 18.35 26.09
C LYS A 129 -13.92 19.06 26.93
N PHE A 130 -12.87 19.58 26.30
CA PHE A 130 -11.92 20.42 27.00
C PHE A 130 -12.61 21.71 27.50
N SER A 131 -12.36 22.09 28.75
CA SER A 131 -12.62 23.46 29.17
C SER A 131 -11.73 24.41 28.33
N PRO A 132 -12.18 25.65 28.04
CA PRO A 132 -11.39 26.62 27.30
C PRO A 132 -9.98 26.81 27.88
N GLU A 133 -9.88 26.87 29.21
CA GLU A 133 -8.60 27.00 29.92
C GLU A 133 -7.68 25.81 29.69
N ASN A 134 -8.18 24.58 29.85
CA ASN A 134 -7.37 23.37 29.66
C ASN A 134 -6.94 23.20 28.20
N TYR A 135 -7.79 23.61 27.25
CA TYR A 135 -7.45 23.61 25.84
C TYR A 135 -6.31 24.58 25.52
N LEU A 136 -6.37 25.81 26.05
CA LEU A 136 -5.31 26.79 25.90
C LEU A 136 -4.02 26.40 26.63
N LYS A 137 -4.12 25.74 27.78
CA LYS A 137 -2.96 25.16 28.48
C LYS A 137 -2.26 24.11 27.62
N LEU A 138 -3.02 23.19 27.02
CA LEU A 138 -2.46 22.20 26.09
C LEU A 138 -1.80 22.88 24.88
N ALA A 139 -2.39 23.96 24.37
CA ALA A 139 -1.81 24.71 23.25
C ALA A 139 -0.46 25.36 23.60
N ARG A 140 -0.34 25.89 24.82
CA ARG A 140 0.84 26.63 25.29
C ARG A 140 1.98 25.73 25.77
N PHE A 141 1.64 24.69 26.53
CA PHE A 141 2.61 23.81 27.21
C PHE A 141 2.72 22.42 26.57
N GLY A 142 1.98 22.19 25.48
CA GLY A 142 2.00 20.93 24.77
C GLY A 142 3.33 20.67 24.07
N ILE A 143 3.73 19.39 24.03
CA ILE A 143 4.94 18.98 23.31
C ILE A 143 4.66 18.97 21.80
N ASN A 144 5.48 19.68 21.04
CA ASN A 144 5.37 19.77 19.57
C ASN A 144 3.98 20.22 19.09
N THR A 145 3.33 21.11 19.84
CA THR A 145 2.02 21.68 19.51
C THR A 145 2.14 23.07 18.91
N GLU A 146 1.33 23.35 17.91
CA GLU A 146 1.11 24.67 17.32
C GLU A 146 -0.36 25.03 17.40
N TYR A 147 -0.68 26.27 17.78
CA TYR A 147 -2.05 26.75 17.84
C TYR A 147 -2.14 28.20 17.37
N ASN A 148 -2.87 28.42 16.28
CA ASN A 148 -3.22 29.76 15.80
C ASN A 148 -4.70 29.76 15.36
N PRO A 149 -5.63 30.17 16.24
CA PRO A 149 -7.06 30.10 15.96
C PRO A 149 -7.50 30.98 14.78
N ARG A 150 -6.76 32.06 14.47
CA ARG A 150 -7.04 32.89 13.28
C ARG A 150 -6.78 32.14 11.98
N ARG A 151 -5.84 31.19 11.98
CA ARG A 151 -5.50 30.35 10.83
C ARG A 151 -6.33 29.06 10.80
N PHE A 152 -6.43 28.38 11.93
CA PHE A 152 -7.12 27.10 12.03
C PHE A 152 -7.53 26.80 13.47
N HIS A 153 -8.81 26.47 13.68
CA HIS A 153 -9.44 26.28 14.99
C HIS A 153 -9.11 24.93 15.67
N SER A 154 -7.85 24.49 15.57
CA SER A 154 -7.38 23.27 16.23
C SER A 154 -5.93 23.37 16.65
N ILE A 155 -5.54 22.70 17.73
CA ILE A 155 -4.15 22.47 18.09
C ILE A 155 -3.57 21.43 17.12
N ILE A 156 -2.44 21.74 16.51
CA ILE A 156 -1.71 20.86 15.60
C ILE A 156 -0.53 20.26 16.36
N MET A 157 -0.51 18.95 16.54
CA MET A 157 0.63 18.22 17.11
C MET A 157 1.29 17.37 16.03
N ARG A 158 2.62 17.39 15.91
CA ARG A 158 3.34 16.58 14.91
C ARG A 158 4.07 15.40 15.53
N LEU A 159 3.87 14.22 14.96
CA LEU A 159 4.49 12.97 15.39
C LEU A 159 5.36 12.42 14.25
N ARG A 160 6.66 12.22 14.50
CA ARG A 160 7.58 11.61 13.54
C ARG A 160 7.46 10.08 13.54
N HIS A 161 7.53 9.48 12.37
CA HIS A 161 7.63 8.04 12.15
C HIS A 161 9.00 7.69 11.57
N LYS A 162 9.32 6.39 11.50
CA LYS A 162 10.51 5.92 10.78
C LYS A 162 10.46 6.34 9.31
N GLY A 163 11.61 6.68 8.73
CA GLY A 163 11.73 7.04 7.30
C GLY A 163 11.15 8.41 6.92
N ASN A 164 11.36 9.44 7.76
CA ASN A 164 10.97 10.84 7.52
C ASN A 164 9.47 11.11 7.28
N LYS A 165 8.58 10.15 7.60
CA LYS A 165 7.13 10.37 7.57
C LYS A 165 6.68 11.09 8.84
N THR A 166 5.74 12.02 8.72
CA THR A 166 5.16 12.75 9.86
C THR A 166 3.66 12.65 9.83
N THR A 167 3.05 12.32 10.96
CA THR A 167 1.60 12.43 11.18
C THR A 167 1.31 13.76 11.87
N ALA A 168 0.31 14.48 11.37
CA ALA A 168 -0.25 15.64 12.05
C ALA A 168 -1.53 15.22 12.78
N ALA A 169 -1.57 15.45 14.08
CA ALA A 169 -2.75 15.29 14.92
C ALA A 169 -3.41 16.65 15.12
N LEU A 170 -4.64 16.79 14.61
CA LEU A 170 -5.49 17.96 14.79
C LEU A 170 -6.40 17.70 15.99
N ILE A 171 -6.13 18.37 17.10
CA ILE A 171 -6.82 18.20 18.37
C ILE A 171 -7.81 19.35 18.52
N PHE A 172 -9.11 19.04 18.50
CA PHE A 172 -10.18 20.02 18.65
C PHE A 172 -10.59 20.18 20.12
N GLN A 173 -11.13 21.35 20.47
CA GLN A 173 -11.64 21.61 21.82
C GLN A 173 -12.74 20.63 22.24
N SER A 174 -13.48 20.07 21.28
CA SER A 174 -14.47 19.01 21.51
C SER A 174 -13.88 17.68 21.97
N GLY A 175 -12.55 17.54 22.01
CA GLY A 175 -11.88 16.27 22.27
C GLY A 175 -11.80 15.34 21.06
N LYS A 176 -12.37 15.72 19.91
CA LYS A 176 -12.14 15.03 18.65
C LYS A 176 -10.69 15.22 18.23
N VAL A 177 -10.05 14.14 17.80
CA VAL A 177 -8.70 14.15 17.24
C VAL A 177 -8.75 13.58 15.83
N VAL A 178 -8.16 14.29 14.88
CA VAL A 178 -8.01 13.85 13.50
C VAL A 178 -6.52 13.67 13.22
N LEU A 179 -6.08 12.44 13.01
CA LEU A 179 -4.73 12.11 12.60
C LEU A 179 -4.67 12.06 11.07
N THR A 180 -3.81 12.86 10.48
CA THR A 180 -3.57 12.89 9.03
C THR A 180 -2.13 12.49 8.74
N GLY A 181 -1.91 11.68 7.70
CA GLY A 181 -0.58 11.18 7.36
C GLY A 181 -0.12 10.02 8.24
N VAL A 182 -1.05 9.22 8.78
CA VAL A 182 -0.69 7.93 9.41
C VAL A 182 -0.20 6.99 8.29
N PRO A 183 0.98 6.35 8.40
CA PRO A 183 1.56 5.61 7.27
C PRO A 183 0.69 4.45 6.80
N THR A 184 0.12 3.68 7.73
CA THR A 184 -0.75 2.55 7.43
C THR A 184 -1.87 2.43 8.48
N PRO A 185 -3.01 1.79 8.15
CA PRO A 185 -4.12 1.58 9.09
C PRO A 185 -3.71 0.81 10.36
N GLU A 186 -2.77 -0.12 10.27
CA GLU A 186 -2.31 -0.95 11.39
C GLU A 186 -1.60 -0.10 12.46
N LEU A 187 -0.98 1.01 12.06
CA LEU A 187 -0.32 1.95 12.97
C LEU A 187 -1.29 2.96 13.60
N ALA A 188 -2.58 2.92 13.26
CA ALA A 188 -3.57 3.89 13.74
C ALA A 188 -3.67 3.92 15.27
N ASN A 189 -3.77 2.74 15.89
CA ASN A 189 -3.92 2.62 17.35
C ASN A 189 -2.67 3.10 18.10
N ASP A 190 -1.48 2.65 17.66
CA ASP A 190 -0.20 3.12 18.24
C ASP A 190 -0.05 4.65 18.12
N THR A 191 -0.32 5.19 16.93
CA THR A 191 -0.19 6.64 16.69
C THR A 191 -1.16 7.44 17.56
N ALA A 192 -2.39 6.95 17.73
CA ALA A 192 -3.37 7.58 18.63
C ALA A 192 -2.92 7.51 20.10
N TRP A 193 -2.35 6.39 20.55
CA TRP A 193 -1.79 6.28 21.91
C TRP A 193 -0.62 7.21 22.14
N ARG A 194 0.25 7.41 21.14
CA ARG A 194 1.35 8.37 21.21
C ARG A 194 0.85 9.80 21.40
N VAL A 195 -0.25 10.18 20.75
CA VAL A 195 -0.93 11.47 20.98
C VAL A 195 -1.45 11.56 22.41
N VAL A 196 -2.20 10.55 22.87
CA VAL A 196 -2.73 10.51 24.24
C VAL A 196 -1.60 10.63 25.27
N LYS A 197 -0.50 9.90 25.08
CA LYS A 197 0.69 9.96 25.96
C LYS A 197 1.33 11.35 25.95
N SER A 198 1.43 11.99 24.79
CA SER A 198 1.98 13.36 24.69
C SER A 198 1.11 14.38 25.44
N ILE A 199 -0.22 14.28 25.30
CA ILE A 199 -1.17 15.13 26.04
C ILE A 199 -1.05 14.88 27.56
N ARG A 200 -1.00 13.61 27.99
CA ARG A 200 -0.81 13.25 29.40
C ARG A 200 0.52 13.73 29.98
N SER A 201 1.60 13.69 29.20
CA SER A 201 2.92 14.15 29.65
C SER A 201 2.92 15.67 29.85
N SER A 202 2.17 16.40 29.02
CA SER A 202 1.97 17.84 29.15
C SER A 202 1.09 18.20 30.37
N ASN A 203 0.33 17.23 30.90
CA ASN A 203 -0.54 17.39 32.07
C ASN A 203 0.23 17.67 33.35
N ASN A 204 1.32 16.94 33.55
CA ASN A 204 2.14 17.03 34.75
C ASN A 204 2.80 18.42 34.90
N ALA A 205 2.87 19.20 33.81
CA ALA A 205 3.39 20.58 33.81
C ALA A 205 2.30 21.67 33.87
N ALA A 206 1.02 21.36 33.61
CA ALA A 206 -0.03 22.37 33.36
C ALA A 206 -1.33 22.22 34.20
N GLY A 207 -1.46 21.15 34.99
CA GLY A 207 -2.58 20.89 35.89
C GLY A 207 -3.63 19.92 35.33
N ASN A 208 -4.29 19.19 36.23
CA ASN A 208 -5.12 17.99 36.03
C ASN A 208 -6.07 18.01 34.79
N PHE A 209 -5.62 17.51 33.64
CA PHE A 209 -6.48 17.06 32.55
C PHE A 209 -7.26 15.84 33.02
N GLN A 210 -8.56 15.80 32.71
CA GLN A 210 -9.43 14.65 32.93
C GLN A 210 -8.84 13.35 32.36
N LYS A 211 -9.38 12.20 32.80
CA LYS A 211 -9.02 10.88 32.31
C LYS A 211 -9.31 10.74 30.80
N ILE A 212 -8.32 11.08 29.97
CA ILE A 212 -8.37 10.92 28.51
C ILE A 212 -8.00 9.51 28.08
N GLY A 213 -8.53 9.05 26.96
CA GLY A 213 -8.23 7.76 26.34
C GLY A 213 -8.47 7.81 24.82
N ILE A 214 -8.63 6.63 24.21
CA ILE A 214 -9.00 6.51 22.80
C ILE A 214 -10.40 5.91 22.74
N ASN A 215 -11.34 6.66 22.18
CA ASN A 215 -12.72 6.21 22.00
C ASN A 215 -13.10 6.36 20.52
N ASN A 216 -13.84 5.39 19.98
CA ASN A 216 -14.35 5.37 18.61
C ASN A 216 -13.25 5.65 17.56
N LEU A 217 -12.14 4.91 17.65
CA LEU A 217 -11.05 5.00 16.69
C LEU A 217 -11.50 4.43 15.34
N LEU A 218 -11.52 5.28 14.32
CA LEU A 218 -12.02 4.95 12.99
C LEU A 218 -11.05 5.41 11.92
N VAL A 219 -10.72 4.52 10.99
CA VAL A 219 -10.06 4.90 9.73
C VAL A 219 -11.14 5.49 8.82
N THR A 220 -10.97 6.76 8.46
CA THR A 220 -11.97 7.51 7.69
C THR A 220 -11.62 7.65 6.22
N ASN A 221 -10.33 7.57 5.90
CA ASN A 221 -9.83 7.65 4.54
C ASN A 221 -8.48 6.92 4.44
N ILE A 222 -8.28 6.17 3.37
CA ILE A 222 -7.02 5.56 2.98
C ILE A 222 -6.68 6.11 1.59
N VAL A 223 -5.45 6.60 1.44
CA VAL A 223 -4.93 7.06 0.15
C VAL A 223 -4.05 5.97 -0.43
N GLY A 224 -4.50 5.40 -1.54
CA GLY A 224 -3.72 4.46 -2.35
C GLY A 224 -2.93 5.20 -3.42
N ALA A 225 -1.71 4.76 -3.69
CA ALA A 225 -0.92 5.18 -4.84
C ALA A 225 -0.44 3.96 -5.64
N TYR A 226 -0.61 4.04 -6.95
CA TYR A 226 -0.12 3.05 -7.90
C TYR A 226 0.70 3.75 -8.97
N LYS A 227 1.74 3.09 -9.47
CA LYS A 227 2.56 3.57 -10.56
C LYS A 227 2.55 2.55 -11.68
N HIS A 228 1.93 2.92 -12.79
CA HIS A 228 2.03 2.19 -14.04
C HIS A 228 3.46 2.32 -14.59
N GLU A 229 3.95 1.23 -15.19
CA GLU A 229 5.22 1.14 -15.92
C GLU A 229 5.34 2.15 -17.09
N HIS A 230 4.22 2.57 -17.69
CA HIS A 230 4.19 3.41 -18.87
C HIS A 230 3.41 4.71 -18.61
N LYS A 231 3.64 5.71 -19.45
CA LYS A 231 2.83 6.92 -19.48
C LYS A 231 1.42 6.58 -19.96
N LEU A 232 0.43 7.27 -19.40
CA LEU A 232 -0.98 7.07 -19.74
C LEU A 232 -1.42 8.07 -20.82
N GLY A 233 -2.19 7.58 -21.79
CA GLY A 233 -2.93 8.42 -22.75
C GLY A 233 -4.18 9.02 -22.11
N ILE A 234 -4.01 10.02 -21.25
CA ILE A 234 -5.09 10.61 -20.44
C ILE A 234 -6.22 11.18 -21.30
N GLU A 235 -5.91 11.75 -22.46
CA GLU A 235 -6.89 12.32 -23.39
C GLU A 235 -7.82 11.24 -23.96
N LEU A 236 -7.29 10.08 -24.33
CA LEU A 236 -8.07 8.94 -24.81
C LEU A 236 -8.92 8.34 -23.69
N LEU A 237 -8.31 8.14 -22.52
CA LEU A 237 -9.01 7.65 -21.34
C LEU A 237 -10.18 8.57 -20.96
N PHE A 238 -9.97 9.89 -20.99
CA PHE A 238 -11.02 10.87 -20.70
C PHE A 238 -12.20 10.76 -21.66
N LYS A 239 -11.94 10.63 -22.98
CA LYS A 239 -12.98 10.41 -23.99
C LYS A 239 -13.76 9.12 -23.72
N GLN A 240 -13.07 8.03 -23.41
CA GLN A 240 -13.69 6.73 -23.15
C GLN A 240 -14.56 6.75 -21.88
N LEU A 241 -14.09 7.39 -20.80
CA LEU A 241 -14.88 7.56 -19.58
C LEU A 241 -16.18 8.32 -19.87
N ARG A 242 -16.13 9.37 -20.68
CA ARG A 242 -17.33 10.11 -21.09
C ARG A 242 -18.29 9.27 -21.94
N GLN A 243 -17.78 8.45 -22.86
CA GLN A 243 -18.61 7.52 -23.64
C GLN A 243 -19.35 6.50 -22.75
N GLN A 244 -18.76 6.15 -21.60
CA GLN A 244 -19.38 5.28 -20.59
C GLN A 244 -20.26 6.04 -19.59
N ASN A 245 -20.57 7.31 -19.84
CA ASN A 245 -21.32 8.18 -18.93
C ASN A 245 -20.70 8.35 -17.54
N ILE A 246 -19.38 8.17 -17.40
CA ILE A 246 -18.65 8.40 -16.16
C ILE A 246 -18.27 9.87 -16.07
N LYS A 247 -18.68 10.53 -14.97
CA LYS A 247 -18.35 11.93 -14.71
C LYS A 247 -16.84 12.07 -14.46
N ALA A 248 -16.15 12.60 -15.47
CA ALA A 248 -14.72 12.83 -15.46
C ALA A 248 -14.39 14.29 -15.79
N ASN A 249 -13.29 14.80 -15.22
CA ASN A 249 -12.79 16.16 -15.42
C ASN A 249 -11.29 16.08 -15.73
N TYR A 250 -10.85 16.65 -16.86
CA TYR A 250 -9.45 16.79 -17.21
C TYR A 250 -9.24 18.13 -17.91
N ASP A 251 -8.46 18.99 -17.27
CA ASP A 251 -7.95 20.22 -17.84
C ASP A 251 -6.54 20.43 -17.26
N PRO A 252 -5.48 20.12 -18.03
CA PRO A 252 -4.11 20.17 -17.53
C PRO A 252 -3.63 21.60 -17.20
N THR A 253 -4.33 22.64 -17.68
CA THR A 253 -4.01 24.04 -17.35
C THR A 253 -4.43 24.39 -15.93
N ILE A 254 -5.55 23.81 -15.46
CA ILE A 254 -6.10 24.03 -14.11
C ILE A 254 -5.53 23.00 -13.13
N PHE A 255 -5.46 21.72 -13.54
CA PHE A 255 -4.95 20.64 -12.70
C PHE A 255 -4.37 19.49 -13.53
N PRO A 256 -3.15 19.02 -13.22
CA PRO A 256 -2.37 18.15 -14.12
C PRO A 256 -2.87 16.70 -14.24
N ALA A 257 -3.89 16.29 -13.47
CA ALA A 257 -4.41 14.93 -13.49
C ALA A 257 -5.87 14.87 -13.89
N LEU A 258 -6.23 13.83 -14.65
CA LEU A 258 -7.60 13.44 -14.88
C LEU A 258 -8.24 12.98 -13.57
N ARG A 259 -9.43 13.50 -13.29
CA ARG A 259 -10.19 13.20 -12.08
C ARG A 259 -11.52 12.56 -12.45
N PHE A 260 -11.84 11.44 -11.83
CA PHE A 260 -13.15 10.82 -11.95
C PHE A 260 -13.47 10.05 -10.67
N LYS A 261 -14.71 9.57 -10.56
CA LYS A 261 -15.16 8.79 -9.41
C LYS A 261 -15.56 7.38 -9.82
N ILE A 262 -15.30 6.44 -8.93
CA ILE A 262 -15.68 5.03 -9.07
C ILE A 262 -16.69 4.72 -7.97
N LYS A 263 -17.88 4.25 -8.35
CA LYS A 263 -18.88 3.79 -7.38
C LYS A 263 -18.36 2.51 -6.70
N MET A 264 -18.53 2.43 -5.39
CA MET A 264 -18.24 1.22 -4.62
C MET A 264 -19.56 0.49 -4.39
N GLU A 265 -19.60 -0.81 -4.65
CA GLU A 265 -20.84 -1.61 -4.54
C GLU A 265 -21.18 -1.93 -3.09
N GLU A 266 -20.16 -2.16 -2.26
CA GLU A 266 -20.30 -2.54 -0.84
C GLU A 266 -20.91 -1.45 0.05
N ARG A 267 -20.84 -0.19 -0.38
CA ARG A 267 -21.46 0.93 0.34
C ARG A 267 -21.87 2.00 -0.65
N ASN A 268 -22.96 2.70 -0.37
CA ASN A 268 -23.42 3.85 -1.17
C ASN A 268 -22.42 5.03 -1.07
N GLY A 269 -21.29 4.90 -1.76
CA GLY A 269 -20.16 5.82 -1.70
C GLY A 269 -19.25 5.69 -2.92
N GLU A 270 -18.37 6.67 -3.08
CA GLU A 270 -17.54 6.80 -4.28
C GLU A 270 -16.07 6.96 -3.90
N ALA A 271 -15.19 6.27 -4.60
CA ALA A 271 -13.75 6.49 -4.54
C ALA A 271 -13.39 7.55 -5.59
N SER A 272 -12.56 8.52 -5.22
CA SER A 272 -12.02 9.48 -6.17
C SER A 272 -10.71 8.94 -6.75
N CYS A 273 -10.60 8.94 -8.06
CA CYS A 273 -9.43 8.51 -8.80
C CYS A 273 -8.76 9.72 -9.48
N LEU A 274 -7.44 9.82 -9.32
CA LEU A 274 -6.59 10.79 -10.01
C LEU A 274 -5.59 10.05 -10.88
N CYS A 275 -5.59 10.30 -12.19
CA CYS A 275 -4.65 9.70 -13.13
C CYS A 275 -3.75 10.77 -13.74
N TYR A 276 -2.44 10.57 -13.61
CA TYR A 276 -1.42 11.46 -14.15
C TYR A 276 -0.87 10.88 -15.45
N ILE A 277 -0.49 11.76 -16.39
CA ILE A 277 0.21 11.37 -17.63
C ILE A 277 1.45 10.51 -17.33
N SER A 278 2.11 10.75 -16.20
CA SER A 278 3.29 9.99 -15.77
C SER A 278 3.00 8.51 -15.51
N GLY A 279 1.75 8.06 -15.47
CA GLY A 279 1.38 6.71 -15.05
C GLY A 279 1.14 6.57 -13.55
N ARG A 280 1.29 7.66 -12.78
CA ARG A 280 0.87 7.66 -11.37
C ARG A 280 -0.66 7.69 -11.29
N VAL A 281 -1.23 6.84 -10.46
CA VAL A 281 -2.66 6.78 -10.15
C VAL A 281 -2.81 6.92 -8.64
N ILE A 282 -3.74 7.75 -8.19
CA ILE A 282 -4.05 7.96 -6.77
C ILE A 282 -5.52 7.66 -6.55
N LEU A 283 -5.81 6.83 -5.54
CA LEU A 283 -7.16 6.57 -5.06
C LEU A 283 -7.36 7.16 -3.67
N THR A 284 -8.51 7.79 -3.45
CA THR A 284 -8.92 8.31 -2.14
C THR A 284 -10.43 8.18 -1.94
N GLY A 285 -10.92 8.44 -0.73
CA GLY A 285 -12.31 8.21 -0.36
C GLY A 285 -12.59 6.75 0.04
N ILE A 286 -11.55 5.96 0.30
CA ILE A 286 -11.61 4.54 0.66
C ILE A 286 -11.50 4.38 2.18
N LYS A 287 -12.26 3.49 2.80
CA LYS A 287 -12.25 3.30 4.27
C LYS A 287 -11.57 2.01 4.73
N SER A 288 -11.43 1.02 3.85
CA SER A 288 -10.81 -0.27 4.18
C SER A 288 -9.83 -0.73 3.10
N ILE A 289 -8.90 -1.62 3.47
CA ILE A 289 -7.97 -2.23 2.51
C ILE A 289 -8.71 -3.12 1.52
N HIS A 290 -9.79 -3.76 1.96
CA HIS A 290 -10.65 -4.57 1.09
C HIS A 290 -11.31 -3.73 0.00
N GLU A 291 -11.93 -2.60 0.37
CA GLU A 291 -12.47 -1.62 -0.58
C GLU A 291 -11.39 -1.15 -1.57
N MET A 292 -10.17 -0.89 -1.09
CA MET A 292 -9.06 -0.50 -1.96
C MET A 292 -8.75 -1.56 -3.02
N LYS A 293 -8.69 -2.84 -2.62
CA LYS A 293 -8.43 -3.94 -3.54
C LYS A 293 -9.54 -4.06 -4.59
N ASN A 294 -10.79 -3.93 -4.17
CA ASN A 294 -11.95 -4.06 -5.07
C ASN A 294 -12.03 -2.89 -6.05
N VAL A 295 -11.83 -1.65 -5.59
CA VAL A 295 -11.72 -0.49 -6.48
C VAL A 295 -10.53 -0.64 -7.43
N PHE A 296 -9.37 -1.09 -6.94
CA PHE A 296 -8.17 -1.25 -7.77
C PHE A 296 -8.32 -2.31 -8.87
N ASN A 297 -9.10 -3.35 -8.61
CA ASN A 297 -9.40 -4.43 -9.55
C ASN A 297 -10.62 -4.13 -10.43
N ASN A 298 -11.26 -2.97 -10.28
CA ASN A 298 -12.37 -2.57 -11.14
C ASN A 298 -11.94 -2.46 -12.60
N ASP A 299 -12.79 -2.89 -13.52
CA ASP A 299 -12.58 -2.94 -14.96
C ASP A 299 -12.04 -1.64 -15.56
N ILE A 300 -12.45 -0.48 -15.01
CA ILE A 300 -11.98 0.82 -15.49
C ILE A 300 -10.46 0.96 -15.28
N LEU A 301 -9.95 0.58 -14.10
CA LEU A 301 -8.52 0.66 -13.80
C LEU A 301 -7.73 -0.44 -14.51
N LEU A 302 -8.35 -1.59 -14.78
CA LEU A 302 -7.75 -2.64 -15.63
C LEU A 302 -7.59 -2.16 -17.08
N LYS A 303 -8.58 -1.42 -17.61
CA LYS A 303 -8.49 -0.80 -18.95
C LYS A 303 -7.42 0.29 -19.01
N ILE A 304 -7.21 1.05 -17.93
CA ILE A 304 -6.08 2.01 -17.83
C ILE A 304 -4.73 1.30 -18.03
N ARG A 305 -4.61 0.02 -17.64
CA ARG A 305 -3.37 -0.77 -17.84
C ARG A 305 -3.09 -1.16 -19.31
N GLN A 306 -4.06 -0.94 -20.20
CA GLN A 306 -3.99 -1.32 -21.61
C GLN A 306 -3.66 -0.16 -22.57
N PHE A 307 -3.44 1.06 -22.05
CA PHE A 307 -3.11 2.23 -22.86
C PHE A 307 -1.67 2.72 -22.64
N PRO A 308 -0.66 2.02 -23.16
CA PRO A 308 0.66 2.62 -23.29
C PRO A 308 0.55 3.79 -24.28
N ARG A 309 0.99 4.98 -23.86
CA ARG A 309 1.29 6.05 -24.81
C ARG A 309 2.45 5.55 -25.69
N LYS A 310 2.24 5.44 -27.00
CA LYS A 310 3.34 5.26 -27.96
C LYS A 310 4.33 6.42 -27.83
#